data_AF-Q6BT14-F1
#
_entry.id   AF-Q6BT14-F1
#
_cell.length_a   1.000
_cell.length_b   1.000
_cell.length_c   1.000
_cell.angle_alpha   90.00
_cell.angle_beta   90.00
_cell.angle_gamma   90.00
#
_symmetry.space_group_name_H-M   'P 1'
#
loop_
_entity.id
_entity.type
_entity.pdbx_description
1 polymer ?
#
loop_
_entity_poly.entity_id
_entity_poly.type
_entity_poly.pdbx_seq_one_letter_code
_entity_poly.pdbx_strand_id
1 'polypeptide(L)'
;MPIELILSPLMRPVVLAKSILFSPHRRASRYIPTIIDLPEENISQYAVLRRFGSGSKIFDVYDTDNGNEPLGPSDPSKKLFWFVRSRAVKGAYRMYSSAITGTGENGEDEPVAAIRAGLRSNVLLIRAPEAPAAELGWHIIGHKVDAIDSYRMFTLADGATYQWTSKGMWLEKVHNQGEKESEVRERIAQVIPNGGNGFTLKVNEAKIPREMALGSALCSHIDQWNTNISVGGIYYARQPNQVRWKRD
;
A
#
# COMPACT_ATOMS: atom_id res chain seq x y z
N MET A 1 -9.06 -0.93 -21.05
CA MET A 1 -8.73 -2.34 -20.71
C MET A 1 -8.01 -3.14 -21.81
N PRO A 2 -8.14 -2.89 -23.14
CA PRO A 2 -7.37 -3.65 -24.14
C PRO A 2 -5.89 -3.27 -24.21
N ILE A 3 -5.60 -1.97 -24.10
CA ILE A 3 -4.27 -1.40 -24.37
C ILE A 3 -3.22 -1.85 -23.34
N GLU A 4 -3.56 -1.93 -22.06
CA GLU A 4 -2.61 -2.38 -21.02
C GLU A 4 -2.27 -3.87 -21.15
N LEU A 5 -3.20 -4.72 -21.59
CA LEU A 5 -2.94 -6.14 -21.84
C LEU A 5 -2.00 -6.33 -23.03
N ILE A 6 -2.13 -5.51 -24.07
CA ILE A 6 -1.27 -5.51 -25.26
C ILE A 6 0.09 -4.88 -24.98
N LEU A 7 0.13 -3.80 -24.19
CA LEU A 7 1.37 -3.08 -23.87
C LEU A 7 2.16 -3.75 -22.75
N SER A 8 1.52 -4.45 -21.81
CA SER A 8 2.22 -5.03 -20.66
C SER A 8 3.38 -5.97 -21.02
N PRO A 9 3.30 -6.84 -22.05
CA PRO A 9 4.42 -7.70 -22.43
C PRO A 9 5.60 -6.92 -23.05
N LEU A 10 5.36 -5.75 -23.62
CA LEU A 10 6.39 -4.85 -24.18
C LEU A 10 6.95 -3.88 -23.13
N MET A 11 6.08 -3.31 -22.30
CA MET A 11 6.46 -2.30 -21.31
C MET A 11 7.18 -2.92 -20.11
N ARG A 12 6.80 -4.12 -19.68
CA ARG A 12 7.48 -4.82 -18.57
C ARG A 12 8.98 -5.02 -18.84
N PRO A 13 9.43 -5.59 -19.97
CA PRO A 13 10.86 -5.76 -20.24
C PRO A 13 11.58 -4.42 -20.46
N VAL A 14 10.94 -3.41 -21.04
CA VAL A 14 11.55 -2.06 -21.19
C VAL A 14 11.76 -1.39 -19.83
N VAL A 15 10.76 -1.44 -18.95
CA VAL A 15 10.87 -0.92 -17.60
C VAL A 15 11.90 -1.73 -16.80
N LEU A 16 11.99 -3.05 -17.02
CA LEU A 16 13.01 -3.91 -16.41
C LEU A 16 14.41 -3.53 -16.87
N ALA A 17 14.65 -3.40 -18.16
CA ALA A 17 15.95 -3.02 -18.71
C ALA A 17 16.41 -1.65 -18.18
N LYS A 18 15.50 -0.66 -18.18
CA LYS A 18 15.74 0.64 -17.56
C LYS A 18 16.09 0.48 -16.08
N SER A 19 15.32 -0.31 -15.35
CA SER A 19 15.53 -0.53 -13.92
C SER A 19 16.89 -1.19 -13.61
N ILE A 20 17.33 -2.15 -14.42
CA ILE A 20 18.63 -2.82 -14.30
C ILE A 20 19.77 -1.84 -14.59
N LEU A 21 19.61 -0.99 -15.59
CA LEU A 21 20.65 -0.02 -15.98
C LEU A 21 20.84 1.08 -14.94
N PHE A 22 19.74 1.60 -14.37
CA PHE A 22 19.79 2.72 -13.43
C PHE A 22 19.90 2.30 -11.95
N SER A 23 19.55 1.06 -11.59
CA SER A 23 19.61 0.56 -10.21
C SER A 23 21.04 0.60 -9.61
N PRO A 24 22.10 0.14 -10.30
CA PRO A 24 23.46 0.20 -9.78
C PRO A 24 23.96 1.64 -9.55
N HIS A 25 23.70 2.53 -10.52
CA HIS A 25 24.08 3.94 -10.39
C HIS A 25 23.38 4.62 -9.21
N ARG A 26 22.09 4.33 -9.00
CA ARG A 26 21.34 4.89 -7.87
C ARG A 26 21.83 4.32 -6.54
N ARG A 27 22.10 3.01 -6.45
CA ARG A 27 22.68 2.34 -5.26
C ARG A 27 24.08 2.81 -4.87
N ALA A 28 24.88 3.28 -5.81
CA ALA A 28 26.23 3.75 -5.55
C ALA A 28 26.31 5.18 -4.95
N SER A 29 25.20 5.90 -4.82
CA SER A 29 25.23 7.27 -4.28
C SER A 29 25.37 7.27 -2.76
N ARG A 30 26.32 8.06 -2.22
CA ARG A 30 26.47 8.33 -0.78
C ARG A 30 25.39 9.29 -0.29
N TYR A 31 24.15 8.83 -0.28
CA TYR A 31 22.99 9.59 0.15
C TYR A 31 22.52 9.05 1.50
N ILE A 32 22.45 9.92 2.51
CA ILE A 32 22.03 9.57 3.87
C ILE A 32 21.01 10.64 4.32
N PRO A 33 19.70 10.38 4.20
CA PRO A 33 18.68 11.28 4.72
C PRO A 33 18.69 11.28 6.24
N THR A 34 18.22 12.38 6.82
CA THR A 34 17.88 12.40 8.25
C THR A 34 16.56 11.65 8.44
N ILE A 35 16.54 10.66 9.33
CA ILE A 35 15.34 9.87 9.62
C ILE A 35 14.80 10.28 10.99
N ILE A 36 13.53 10.67 11.04
CA ILE A 36 12.78 10.84 12.27
C ILE A 36 11.98 9.56 12.48
N ASP A 37 12.25 8.86 13.58
CA ASP A 37 11.59 7.60 13.89
C ASP A 37 10.11 7.79 14.25
N LEU A 38 9.36 6.70 14.10
CA LEU A 38 7.96 6.65 14.47
C LEU A 38 7.90 6.77 16.00
N PRO A 39 7.12 7.70 16.58
CA PRO A 39 6.99 7.81 18.04
C PRO A 39 6.42 6.51 18.62
N GLU A 40 6.61 6.25 19.92
CA GLU A 40 6.02 5.05 20.54
C GLU A 40 4.57 5.29 20.99
N GLU A 41 4.21 6.55 21.25
CA GLU A 41 2.91 6.97 21.77
C GLU A 41 1.99 7.53 20.67
N ASN A 42 0.68 7.55 20.92
CA ASN A 42 -0.36 8.07 20.03
C ASN A 42 -0.39 7.43 18.63
N ILE A 43 -0.25 6.11 18.60
CA ILE A 43 -0.30 5.31 17.38
C ILE A 43 -1.47 4.36 17.44
N SER A 44 -2.30 4.42 16.42
CA SER A 44 -3.35 3.44 16.20
C SER A 44 -2.77 2.21 15.53
N GLN A 45 -3.27 1.04 15.90
CA GLN A 45 -2.82 -0.23 15.35
C GLN A 45 -3.99 -1.06 14.82
N TYR A 46 -3.89 -1.45 13.55
CA TYR A 46 -4.93 -2.17 12.82
C TYR A 46 -4.42 -3.50 12.29
N ALA A 47 -5.19 -4.56 12.46
CA ALA A 47 -4.93 -5.86 11.87
C ALA A 47 -5.70 -6.01 10.55
N VAL A 48 -4.98 -6.17 9.44
CA VAL A 48 -5.54 -6.46 8.11
C VAL A 48 -5.37 -7.95 7.83
N LEU A 49 -6.44 -8.71 7.92
CA LEU A 49 -6.43 -10.17 7.87
C LEU A 49 -7.28 -10.71 6.72
N ARG A 50 -6.81 -11.78 6.07
CA ARG A 50 -7.58 -12.51 5.07
C ARG A 50 -8.78 -13.18 5.72
N ARG A 51 -9.97 -12.97 5.14
CA ARG A 51 -11.17 -13.67 5.61
C ARG A 51 -11.04 -15.18 5.33
N PHE A 52 -11.29 -15.99 6.35
CA PHE A 52 -11.27 -17.45 6.24
C PHE A 52 -12.17 -17.94 5.09
N GLY A 53 -11.68 -18.92 4.32
CA GLY A 53 -12.37 -19.47 3.15
C GLY A 53 -12.41 -18.56 1.90
N SER A 54 -12.04 -17.27 1.99
CA SER A 54 -12.06 -16.35 0.85
C SER A 54 -10.75 -16.33 0.05
N GLY A 55 -9.67 -16.88 0.59
CA GLY A 55 -8.32 -16.77 0.05
C GLY A 55 -7.83 -15.31 0.07
N SER A 56 -7.27 -14.82 -1.04
CA SER A 56 -6.85 -13.42 -1.21
C SER A 56 -7.94 -12.54 -1.86
N LYS A 57 -9.22 -12.89 -1.67
CA LYS A 57 -10.33 -12.12 -2.25
C LYS A 57 -10.87 -11.09 -1.27
N ILE A 58 -10.83 -11.36 0.03
CA ILE A 58 -11.38 -10.47 1.04
C ILE A 58 -10.36 -10.30 2.16
N PHE A 59 -10.10 -9.05 2.52
CA PHE A 59 -9.33 -8.70 3.71
C PHE A 59 -10.22 -7.90 4.65
N ASP A 60 -10.32 -8.33 5.90
CA ASP A 60 -11.02 -7.62 6.96
C ASP A 60 -10.01 -6.81 7.76
N VAL A 61 -10.43 -5.62 8.22
CA VAL A 61 -9.63 -4.70 9.02
C VAL A 61 -10.24 -4.60 10.40
N TYR A 62 -9.44 -4.87 11.41
CA TYR A 62 -9.82 -4.81 12.81
C TYR A 62 -8.95 -3.83 13.57
N ASP A 63 -9.53 -3.15 14.56
CA ASP A 63 -8.75 -2.49 15.61
C ASP A 63 -8.08 -3.55 16.47
N THR A 64 -6.83 -3.32 16.85
CA THR A 64 -6.09 -4.21 17.77
C THR A 64 -6.05 -3.69 19.19
N ASP A 65 -6.73 -2.56 19.48
CA ASP A 65 -6.70 -1.88 20.78
C ASP A 65 -5.26 -1.68 21.26
N ASN A 66 -4.48 -0.96 20.44
CA ASN A 66 -3.06 -0.70 20.66
C ASN A 66 -2.18 -1.95 20.86
N GLY A 67 -2.62 -3.08 20.30
CA GLY A 67 -1.89 -4.35 20.36
C GLY A 67 -2.34 -5.31 21.46
N ASN A 68 -3.33 -4.95 22.28
CA ASN A 68 -3.97 -5.85 23.24
C ASN A 68 -4.61 -7.06 22.55
N GLU A 69 -5.19 -6.83 21.37
CA GLU A 69 -5.82 -7.84 20.52
C GLU A 69 -5.08 -7.91 19.17
N PRO A 70 -3.95 -8.64 19.06
CA PRO A 70 -3.05 -8.55 17.89
C PRO A 70 -3.68 -9.02 16.56
N LEU A 71 -4.74 -9.83 16.64
CA LEU A 71 -5.51 -10.30 15.47
C LEU A 71 -6.87 -9.59 15.35
N GLY A 72 -7.12 -8.57 16.16
CA GLY A 72 -8.42 -7.97 16.35
C GLY A 72 -9.34 -8.78 17.27
N PRO A 73 -10.59 -8.33 17.43
CA PRO A 73 -11.55 -8.94 18.33
C PRO A 73 -11.95 -10.32 17.85
N SER A 74 -12.29 -11.18 18.80
CA SER A 74 -12.80 -12.54 18.54
C SER A 74 -14.11 -12.55 17.76
N ASP A 75 -14.88 -11.48 17.85
CA ASP A 75 -16.12 -11.29 17.13
C ASP A 75 -15.87 -10.72 15.71
N PRO A 76 -16.14 -11.50 14.64
CA PRO A 76 -15.91 -11.07 13.25
C PRO A 76 -16.86 -9.94 12.81
N SER A 77 -17.92 -9.65 13.56
CA SER A 77 -18.83 -8.55 13.25
C SER A 77 -18.19 -7.17 13.50
N LYS A 78 -17.21 -7.09 14.40
CA LYS A 78 -16.51 -5.86 14.81
C LYS A 78 -15.44 -5.36 13.83
N LYS A 79 -15.54 -5.75 12.55
CA LYS A 79 -14.64 -5.22 11.51
C LYS A 79 -14.92 -3.73 11.29
N LEU A 80 -13.85 -2.93 11.20
CA LEU A 80 -13.93 -1.51 10.88
C LEU A 80 -14.10 -1.30 9.38
N PHE A 81 -13.30 -2.04 8.61
CA PHE A 81 -13.31 -1.99 7.16
C PHE A 81 -13.17 -3.39 6.57
N TRP A 82 -13.55 -3.53 5.31
CA TRP A 82 -13.19 -4.73 4.55
C TRP A 82 -12.90 -4.38 3.09
N PHE A 83 -11.92 -5.06 2.53
CA PHE A 83 -11.53 -4.97 1.14
C PHE A 83 -12.11 -6.14 0.38
N VAL A 84 -12.85 -5.88 -0.68
CA VAL A 84 -13.36 -6.90 -1.60
C VAL A 84 -12.66 -6.78 -2.94
N ARG A 85 -12.00 -7.86 -3.36
CA ARG A 85 -11.34 -7.91 -4.66
C ARG A 85 -12.34 -7.90 -5.80
N SER A 86 -12.07 -7.11 -6.82
CA SER A 86 -12.79 -7.17 -8.09
C SER A 86 -12.63 -8.55 -8.74
N ARG A 87 -13.72 -9.05 -9.35
CA ARG A 87 -13.67 -10.27 -10.15
C ARG A 87 -12.90 -10.08 -11.46
N ALA A 88 -12.87 -8.86 -11.99
CA ALA A 88 -12.25 -8.55 -13.28
C ALA A 88 -10.72 -8.43 -13.21
N VAL A 89 -10.16 -7.99 -12.07
CA VAL A 89 -8.72 -7.66 -11.96
C VAL A 89 -8.17 -8.11 -10.60
N LYS A 90 -7.13 -8.96 -10.62
CA LYS A 90 -6.53 -9.54 -9.40
C LYS A 90 -5.89 -8.52 -8.44
N GLY A 91 -5.54 -7.33 -8.93
CA GLY A 91 -4.97 -6.24 -8.13
C GLY A 91 -5.95 -5.12 -7.76
N ALA A 92 -7.23 -5.24 -8.11
CA ALA A 92 -8.22 -4.21 -7.82
C ALA A 92 -9.11 -4.60 -6.64
N TYR A 93 -9.28 -3.70 -5.68
CA TYR A 93 -10.09 -3.89 -4.48
C TYR A 93 -11.02 -2.70 -4.27
N ARG A 94 -12.17 -2.95 -3.65
CA ARG A 94 -13.05 -1.92 -3.10
C ARG A 94 -13.01 -2.03 -1.58
N MET A 95 -12.77 -0.92 -0.92
CA MET A 95 -12.82 -0.81 0.54
C MET A 95 -14.22 -0.36 0.93
N TYR A 96 -14.76 -0.97 1.98
CA TYR A 96 -16.05 -0.65 2.58
C TYR A 96 -15.84 -0.41 4.06
N SER A 97 -16.74 0.35 4.70
CA SER A 97 -16.67 0.72 6.11
C SER A 97 -17.92 0.26 6.85
N SER A 98 -17.75 -0.21 8.09
CA SER A 98 -18.90 -0.53 8.96
C SER A 98 -19.67 0.72 9.40
N ALA A 99 -19.04 1.90 9.37
CA ALA A 99 -19.68 3.16 9.76
C ALA A 99 -20.73 3.66 8.75
N ILE A 100 -20.65 3.23 7.49
CA ILE A 100 -21.56 3.65 6.41
C ILE A 100 -22.07 2.45 5.63
N THR A 101 -22.95 1.68 6.27
CA THR A 101 -23.63 0.53 5.67
C THR A 101 -25.03 0.91 5.19
N GLY A 102 -25.46 0.30 4.10
CA GLY A 102 -26.81 0.47 3.55
C GLY A 102 -27.17 1.90 3.09
N THR A 103 -26.18 2.71 2.69
CA THR A 103 -26.40 4.10 2.26
C THR A 103 -26.74 4.25 0.77
N GLY A 104 -26.61 3.20 -0.03
CA GLY A 104 -26.92 3.23 -1.47
C GLY A 104 -28.42 3.24 -1.76
N GLU A 105 -28.79 3.53 -3.02
CA GLU A 105 -30.18 3.69 -3.47
C GLU A 105 -31.10 2.49 -3.12
N ASN A 106 -30.55 1.27 -3.06
CA ASN A 106 -31.28 0.04 -2.71
C ASN A 106 -30.91 -0.52 -1.32
N GLY A 107 -30.32 0.29 -0.44
CA GLY A 107 -29.77 -0.18 0.83
C GLY A 107 -28.48 -1.01 0.67
N GLU A 108 -27.77 -0.81 -0.45
CA GLU A 108 -26.48 -1.45 -0.71
C GLU A 108 -25.35 -0.73 0.03
N ASP A 109 -24.29 -1.47 0.37
CA ASP A 109 -23.06 -0.89 0.91
C ASP A 109 -22.27 -0.17 -0.19
N GLU A 110 -21.98 1.10 0.04
CA GLU A 110 -21.18 1.90 -0.87
C GLU A 110 -19.69 1.81 -0.53
N PRO A 111 -18.79 1.72 -1.54
CA PRO A 111 -17.36 1.67 -1.28
C PRO A 111 -16.84 3.04 -0.83
N VAL A 112 -16.03 3.04 0.24
CA VAL A 112 -15.32 4.24 0.72
C VAL A 112 -14.11 4.57 -0.12
N ALA A 113 -13.47 3.56 -0.68
CA ALA A 113 -12.31 3.70 -1.55
C ALA A 113 -12.24 2.59 -2.60
N ALA A 114 -11.58 2.87 -3.72
CA ALA A 114 -11.18 1.88 -4.71
C ALA A 114 -9.66 1.87 -4.85
N ILE A 115 -9.07 0.69 -4.75
CA ILE A 115 -7.63 0.47 -4.78
C ILE A 115 -7.28 -0.31 -6.03
N ARG A 116 -6.21 0.08 -6.71
CA ARG A 116 -5.61 -0.68 -7.81
C ARG A 116 -4.12 -0.82 -7.57
N ALA A 117 -3.66 -2.04 -7.39
CA ALA A 117 -2.26 -2.40 -7.29
C ALA A 117 -1.70 -2.84 -8.66
N GLY A 118 -0.46 -2.46 -8.94
CA GLY A 118 0.28 -2.81 -10.16
C GLY A 118 1.28 -1.72 -10.61
N LEU A 119 1.73 -1.83 -11.87
CA LEU A 119 2.70 -0.90 -12.50
C LEU A 119 2.35 0.58 -12.29
N ARG A 120 1.06 0.92 -12.44
CA ARG A 120 0.50 2.19 -12.01
C ARG A 120 -0.53 1.90 -10.93
N SER A 121 -0.11 2.08 -9.69
CA SER A 121 -0.99 1.87 -8.54
C SER A 121 -1.77 3.14 -8.25
N ASN A 122 -2.97 3.01 -7.71
CA ASN A 122 -3.74 4.17 -7.25
C ASN A 122 -4.72 3.80 -6.12
N VAL A 123 -5.11 4.83 -5.38
CA VAL A 123 -6.18 4.80 -4.39
C VAL A 123 -7.13 5.93 -4.77
N LEU A 124 -8.39 5.59 -5.04
CA LEU A 124 -9.48 6.54 -5.22
C LEU A 124 -10.27 6.58 -3.93
N LEU A 125 -10.19 7.68 -3.18
CA LEU A 125 -11.10 7.93 -2.06
C LEU A 125 -12.41 8.49 -2.61
N ILE A 126 -13.52 7.83 -2.28
CA ILE A 126 -14.86 8.16 -2.78
C ILE A 126 -15.63 8.88 -1.69
N ARG A 127 -15.71 8.24 -0.52
CA ARG A 127 -16.50 8.70 0.62
C ARG A 127 -15.90 8.12 1.89
N ALA A 128 -14.99 8.87 2.50
CA ALA A 128 -14.34 8.47 3.75
C ALA A 128 -14.91 9.33 4.90
N PRO A 129 -15.55 8.73 5.93
CA PRO A 129 -16.21 9.49 7.00
C PRO A 129 -15.25 10.38 7.79
N GLU A 130 -14.01 9.92 7.95
CA GLU A 130 -13.00 10.57 8.80
C GLU A 130 -11.87 11.21 7.98
N ALA A 131 -11.79 10.97 6.67
CA ALA A 131 -10.80 11.63 5.84
C ALA A 131 -11.26 13.06 5.48
N PRO A 132 -10.35 14.05 5.46
CA PRO A 132 -10.66 15.40 4.99
C PRO A 132 -11.21 15.38 3.57
N ALA A 133 -12.21 16.24 3.29
CA ALA A 133 -12.82 16.34 1.96
C ALA A 133 -11.79 16.67 0.84
N ALA A 134 -10.69 17.33 1.20
CA ALA A 134 -9.60 17.65 0.29
C ALA A 134 -8.86 16.40 -0.23
N GLU A 135 -8.92 15.28 0.49
CA GLU A 135 -8.31 14.00 0.11
C GLU A 135 -9.27 13.12 -0.71
N LEU A 136 -10.47 13.60 -1.04
CA LEU A 136 -11.37 12.86 -1.93
C LEU A 136 -10.84 12.93 -3.37
N GLY A 137 -10.86 11.80 -4.07
CA GLY A 137 -10.40 11.70 -5.45
C GLY A 137 -9.22 10.73 -5.63
N TRP A 138 -8.52 10.89 -6.75
CA TRP A 138 -7.50 9.95 -7.20
C TRP A 138 -6.11 10.29 -6.67
N HIS A 139 -5.54 9.40 -5.88
CA HIS A 139 -4.13 9.42 -5.49
C HIS A 139 -3.35 8.39 -6.30
N ILE A 140 -2.44 8.87 -7.12
CA ILE A 140 -1.59 8.00 -7.95
C ILE A 140 -0.37 7.60 -7.12
N ILE A 141 -0.15 6.29 -7.01
CA ILE A 141 1.02 5.73 -6.36
C ILE A 141 2.06 5.41 -7.42
N GLY A 142 3.08 6.28 -7.48
CA GLY A 142 4.25 6.14 -8.33
C GLY A 142 5.31 5.22 -7.74
N HIS A 143 6.24 4.80 -8.60
CA HIS A 143 7.38 4.00 -8.19
C HIS A 143 8.69 4.82 -8.31
N LYS A 144 9.51 4.82 -7.25
CA LYS A 144 10.85 5.41 -7.27
C LYS A 144 11.87 4.44 -6.65
N VAL A 145 13.09 4.48 -7.15
CA VAL A 145 14.24 3.75 -6.58
C VAL A 145 15.30 4.80 -6.28
N ASP A 146 15.92 4.71 -5.12
CA ASP A 146 17.13 5.46 -4.80
C ASP A 146 18.25 4.52 -4.31
N ALA A 147 19.26 5.07 -3.63
CA ALA A 147 20.38 4.28 -3.15
C ALA A 147 20.03 3.28 -2.04
N ILE A 148 19.03 3.65 -1.24
CA ILE A 148 18.69 3.03 0.04
C ILE A 148 17.64 1.95 -0.19
N ASP A 149 16.56 2.31 -0.89
CA ASP A 149 15.42 1.41 -1.10
C ASP A 149 14.65 1.64 -2.41
N SER A 150 13.59 0.86 -2.58
CA SER A 150 12.53 1.08 -3.55
C SER A 150 11.27 1.57 -2.83
N TYR A 151 10.62 2.56 -3.43
CA TYR A 151 9.57 3.35 -2.80
C TYR A 151 8.30 3.36 -3.63
N ARG A 152 7.16 3.24 -2.95
CA ARG A 152 5.85 3.57 -3.49
C ARG A 152 5.45 4.94 -2.98
N MET A 153 5.46 5.93 -3.87
CA MET A 153 5.28 7.32 -3.51
C MET A 153 3.93 7.85 -3.95
N PHE A 154 3.32 8.71 -3.15
CA PHE A 154 2.11 9.45 -3.49
C PHE A 154 2.14 10.80 -2.80
N THR A 155 1.28 11.71 -3.25
CA THR A 155 1.15 13.06 -2.70
C THR A 155 -0.28 13.21 -2.20
N LEU A 156 -0.44 13.83 -1.03
CA LEU A 156 -1.73 14.17 -0.45
C LEU A 156 -2.05 15.65 -0.68
N ALA A 157 -3.23 16.11 -0.28
CA ALA A 157 -3.68 17.48 -0.52
C ALA A 157 -2.86 18.52 0.25
N ASP A 158 -2.15 18.11 1.30
CA ASP A 158 -1.17 18.94 2.02
C ASP A 158 0.08 19.29 1.20
N GLY A 159 0.22 18.71 0.00
CA GLY A 159 1.34 18.92 -0.90
C GLY A 159 2.60 18.13 -0.51
N ALA A 160 2.56 17.38 0.60
CA ALA A 160 3.70 16.58 1.03
C ALA A 160 3.76 15.25 0.27
N THR A 161 4.98 14.76 0.08
CA THR A 161 5.22 13.44 -0.53
C THR A 161 5.32 12.39 0.55
N TYR A 162 4.55 11.33 0.40
CA TYR A 162 4.52 10.15 1.25
C TYR A 162 5.13 8.98 0.50
N GLN A 163 5.91 8.14 1.18
CA GLN A 163 6.55 6.99 0.55
C GLN A 163 6.54 5.73 1.43
N TRP A 164 6.13 4.61 0.86
CA TRP A 164 6.31 3.29 1.47
C TRP A 164 7.65 2.69 1.09
N THR A 165 8.44 2.31 2.09
CA THR A 165 9.71 1.60 1.93
C THR A 165 9.48 0.10 1.66
N SER A 166 10.38 -0.53 0.90
CA SER A 166 10.27 -1.95 0.57
C SER A 166 10.82 -2.84 1.68
N LYS A 167 11.98 -2.49 2.25
CA LYS A 167 12.71 -3.34 3.22
C LYS A 167 12.18 -3.18 4.64
N GLY A 168 11.94 -1.94 5.05
CA GLY A 168 11.49 -1.61 6.40
C GLY A 168 9.97 -1.55 6.55
N MET A 169 9.24 -1.53 5.44
CA MET A 169 7.78 -1.39 5.41
C MET A 169 7.26 -0.19 6.23
N TRP A 170 8.06 0.87 6.26
CA TRP A 170 7.72 2.17 6.83
C TRP A 170 7.00 3.05 5.82
N LEU A 171 6.02 3.80 6.29
CA LEU A 171 5.50 4.97 5.60
C LEU A 171 6.24 6.19 6.10
N GLU A 172 6.84 6.92 5.19
CA GLU A 172 7.63 8.11 5.48
C GLU A 172 6.99 9.32 4.82
N LYS A 173 6.79 10.40 5.58
CA LYS A 173 6.53 11.74 5.08
C LYS A 173 7.88 12.38 4.75
N VAL A 174 8.07 12.80 3.51
CA VAL A 174 9.34 13.31 3.00
C VAL A 174 9.29 14.83 2.92
N HIS A 175 10.23 15.48 3.60
CA HIS A 175 10.47 16.91 3.52
C HIS A 175 11.72 17.18 2.66
N ASN A 176 11.71 18.25 1.87
CA ASN A 176 12.82 18.66 0.99
C ASN A 176 13.26 17.55 0.02
N GLN A 177 12.29 16.91 -0.63
CA GLN A 177 12.55 15.76 -1.49
C GLN A 177 13.54 16.10 -2.62
N GLY A 178 14.63 15.31 -2.72
CA GLY A 178 15.66 15.48 -3.75
C GLY A 178 16.83 16.36 -3.33
N GLU A 179 16.74 17.04 -2.19
CA GLU A 179 17.87 17.75 -1.59
C GLU A 179 18.68 16.79 -0.72
N LYS A 180 19.85 16.38 -1.21
CA LYS A 180 20.60 15.24 -0.64
C LYS A 180 20.90 15.38 0.86
N GLU A 181 21.28 16.57 1.32
CA GLU A 181 21.76 16.79 2.69
C GLU A 181 20.66 17.29 3.63
N SER A 182 19.57 17.85 3.09
CA SER A 182 18.44 18.43 3.83
C SER A 182 17.15 17.62 3.74
N GLU A 183 17.14 16.49 3.00
CA GLU A 183 15.97 15.61 2.95
C GLU A 183 15.78 14.95 4.33
N VAL A 184 14.60 15.19 4.90
CA VAL A 184 14.15 14.60 6.15
C VAL A 184 13.03 13.62 5.86
N ARG A 185 13.16 12.40 6.39
CA ARG A 185 12.17 11.34 6.24
C ARG A 185 11.58 11.03 7.61
N GLU A 186 10.34 11.46 7.80
CA GLU A 186 9.62 11.26 9.03
C GLU A 186 8.76 10.00 8.93
N ARG A 187 9.02 8.99 9.77
CA ARG A 187 8.21 7.78 9.82
C ARG A 187 6.89 8.05 10.51
N ILE A 188 5.79 7.75 9.83
CA ILE A 188 4.43 8.01 10.32
C ILE A 188 3.56 6.75 10.37
N ALA A 189 4.01 5.66 9.73
CA ALA A 189 3.37 4.36 9.84
C ALA A 189 4.38 3.23 9.63
N GLN A 190 4.03 2.03 10.09
CA GLN A 190 4.79 0.80 9.88
C GLN A 190 3.84 -0.35 9.57
N VAL A 191 4.26 -1.22 8.65
CA VAL A 191 3.59 -2.49 8.41
C VAL A 191 4.44 -3.65 8.93
N ILE A 192 3.79 -4.53 9.70
CA ILE A 192 4.37 -5.77 10.24
C ILE A 192 3.64 -6.95 9.57
N PRO A 193 4.32 -7.78 8.76
CA PRO A 193 3.68 -8.90 8.10
C PRO A 193 3.19 -9.98 9.07
N ASN A 194 1.94 -10.43 8.92
CA ASN A 194 1.36 -11.55 9.66
C ASN A 194 1.46 -12.85 8.82
N GLY A 195 2.65 -13.10 8.28
CA GLY A 195 2.92 -14.22 7.38
C GLY A 195 1.98 -14.25 6.17
N GLY A 196 1.35 -15.40 5.91
CA GLY A 196 0.41 -15.57 4.81
C GLY A 196 -1.00 -15.00 5.06
N ASN A 197 -1.29 -14.55 6.28
CA ASN A 197 -2.65 -14.19 6.68
C ASN A 197 -2.98 -12.70 6.45
N GLY A 198 -1.97 -11.86 6.23
CA GLY A 198 -2.15 -10.43 6.04
C GLY A 198 -1.04 -9.65 6.72
N PHE A 199 -1.36 -8.52 7.35
CA PHE A 199 -0.40 -7.66 8.01
C PHE A 199 -1.05 -6.80 9.10
N THR A 200 -0.23 -6.31 10.02
CA THR A 200 -0.61 -5.30 11.00
C THR A 200 -0.07 -3.95 10.55
N LEU A 201 -0.90 -2.91 10.58
CA LEU A 201 -0.54 -1.53 10.28
C LEU A 201 -0.53 -0.72 11.59
N LYS A 202 0.61 -0.13 11.92
CA LYS A 202 0.74 0.92 12.94
C LYS A 202 0.74 2.26 12.23
N VAL A 203 -0.08 3.23 12.62
CA VAL A 203 -0.19 4.52 11.94
C VAL A 203 -0.45 5.66 12.92
N ASN A 204 0.21 6.80 12.69
CA ASN A 204 -0.12 8.06 13.33
C ASN A 204 -1.18 8.79 12.49
N GLU A 205 -2.42 8.72 12.92
CA GLU A 205 -3.57 9.28 12.20
C GLU A 205 -3.62 10.81 12.18
N ALA A 206 -2.87 11.48 13.05
CA ALA A 206 -2.74 12.94 13.01
C ALA A 206 -1.97 13.42 11.76
N LYS A 207 -1.20 12.54 11.12
CA LYS A 207 -0.33 12.88 9.97
C LYS A 207 -0.81 12.33 8.63
N ILE A 208 -1.70 11.33 8.65
CA ILE A 208 -2.28 10.74 7.46
C ILE A 208 -3.66 10.15 7.77
N PRO A 209 -4.68 10.34 6.91
CA PRO A 209 -5.96 9.66 7.07
C PRO A 209 -5.79 8.13 7.06
N ARG A 210 -6.47 7.45 7.99
CA ARG A 210 -6.39 5.99 8.13
C ARG A 210 -6.77 5.25 6.84
N GLU A 211 -7.75 5.73 6.09
CA GLU A 211 -8.20 5.12 4.84
C GLU A 211 -7.09 5.16 3.77
N MET A 212 -6.35 6.26 3.71
CA MET A 212 -5.18 6.39 2.82
C MET A 212 -4.04 5.48 3.25
N ALA A 213 -3.75 5.41 4.55
CA ALA A 213 -2.73 4.52 5.07
C ALA A 213 -3.06 3.05 4.78
N LEU A 214 -4.29 2.61 5.05
CA LEU A 214 -4.76 1.26 4.78
C LEU A 214 -4.78 0.93 3.28
N GLY A 215 -5.31 1.82 2.44
CA GLY A 215 -5.42 1.61 1.00
C GLY A 215 -4.05 1.57 0.30
N SER A 216 -3.15 2.49 0.66
CA SER A 216 -1.78 2.52 0.13
C SER A 216 -0.93 1.37 0.66
N ALA A 217 -1.11 0.96 1.92
CA ALA A 217 -0.46 -0.23 2.47
C ALA A 217 -0.93 -1.51 1.77
N LEU A 218 -2.23 -1.66 1.48
CA LEU A 218 -2.73 -2.81 0.74
C LEU A 218 -2.15 -2.86 -0.69
N CYS A 219 -2.05 -1.71 -1.36
CA CYS A 219 -1.33 -1.58 -2.64
C CYS A 219 0.09 -2.14 -2.55
N SER A 220 0.86 -1.67 -1.58
CA SER A 220 2.23 -2.14 -1.33
C SER A 220 2.28 -3.61 -0.90
N HIS A 221 1.31 -4.11 -0.14
CA HIS A 221 1.24 -5.52 0.23
C HIS A 221 1.06 -6.43 -0.99
N ILE A 222 0.19 -6.03 -1.93
CA ILE A 222 -0.10 -6.82 -3.14
C ILE A 222 1.08 -6.79 -4.11
N ASP A 223 1.65 -5.60 -4.33
CA ASP A 223 2.61 -5.38 -5.43
C ASP A 223 4.07 -5.36 -4.95
N GLN A 224 4.38 -4.82 -3.78
CA GLN A 224 5.75 -4.63 -3.31
C GLN A 224 6.22 -5.72 -2.33
N TRP A 225 5.50 -5.91 -1.22
CA TRP A 225 5.98 -6.75 -0.10
C TRP A 225 5.73 -8.25 -0.27
N ASN A 226 4.81 -8.66 -1.14
CA ASN A 226 4.52 -10.07 -1.42
C ASN A 226 5.21 -10.59 -2.69
N THR A 227 6.47 -10.17 -2.92
CA THR A 227 7.21 -10.48 -4.16
C THR A 227 8.57 -11.12 -3.87
N ASN A 228 9.01 -12.01 -4.76
CA ASN A 228 10.26 -12.77 -4.61
C ASN A 228 11.46 -12.06 -5.20
N ILE A 229 11.24 -11.26 -6.24
CA ILE A 229 12.29 -10.56 -6.99
C ILE A 229 11.80 -9.14 -7.23
N SER A 230 12.59 -8.17 -6.81
CA SER A 230 12.41 -6.76 -7.15
C SER A 230 13.60 -6.28 -7.99
N VAL A 231 13.30 -5.71 -9.16
CA VAL A 231 14.32 -5.12 -10.04
C VAL A 231 13.90 -3.70 -10.38
N GLY A 232 14.62 -2.75 -9.76
CA GLY A 232 14.37 -1.30 -9.79
C GLY A 232 12.90 -0.89 -9.90
N GLY A 233 12.05 -1.53 -9.10
CA GLY A 233 10.64 -1.19 -8.96
C GLY A 233 9.62 -2.03 -9.68
N ILE A 234 10.07 -3.00 -10.46
CA ILE A 234 9.21 -4.10 -10.89
C ILE A 234 9.32 -5.19 -9.85
N TYR A 235 8.16 -5.67 -9.43
CA TYR A 235 8.05 -6.70 -8.42
C TYR A 235 7.37 -7.91 -9.05
N TYR A 236 8.03 -9.06 -8.95
CA TYR A 236 7.49 -10.33 -9.44
C TYR A 236 6.76 -11.03 -8.30
N ALA A 237 5.44 -11.14 -8.46
CA ALA A 237 4.57 -11.83 -7.50
C ALA A 237 5.15 -13.19 -7.12
N ARG A 238 5.12 -13.51 -5.83
CA ARG A 238 5.54 -14.82 -5.32
C ARG A 238 4.64 -15.90 -5.93
N GLN A 239 5.18 -16.66 -6.89
CA GLN A 239 4.54 -17.86 -7.43
C GLN A 239 5.06 -19.08 -6.66
N PRO A 240 4.26 -19.69 -5.77
CA PRO A 240 4.61 -20.99 -5.22
C PRO A 240 4.53 -22.03 -6.35
N ASN A 241 5.64 -22.73 -6.60
CA ASN A 241 5.74 -23.93 -7.45
C ASN A 241 5.68 -23.77 -8.98
N GLN A 242 6.17 -22.68 -9.57
CA GLN A 242 6.54 -22.69 -11.00
C GLN A 242 8.06 -22.69 -11.16
N VAL A 243 8.56 -23.72 -11.85
CA VAL A 243 9.98 -23.88 -12.16
C VAL A 243 10.37 -22.79 -13.17
N ARG A 244 11.47 -22.08 -12.86
CA ARG A 244 11.99 -20.86 -13.52
C ARG A 244 12.17 -20.90 -15.06
N TRP A 245 12.00 -22.04 -15.72
CA TRP A 245 12.25 -22.19 -17.17
C TRP A 245 11.00 -22.32 -18.04
N LYS A 246 9.79 -22.40 -17.47
CA LYS A 246 8.59 -22.26 -18.31
C LYS A 246 8.43 -20.80 -18.71
N ARG A 247 8.72 -20.52 -19.99
CA ARG A 247 8.42 -19.26 -20.66
C ARG A 247 6.92 -18.95 -20.50
N ASP A 248 6.61 -17.75 -19.99
CA ASP A 248 5.31 -17.09 -20.16
C ASP A 248 5.06 -16.79 -21.65
#